data_AF-A0A9D4ICH3-F1
#
_entry.id   AF-A0A9D4ICH3-F1
#
_cell.length_a   1.000
_cell.length_b   1.000
_cell.length_c   1.000
_cell.angle_alpha   90.00
_cell.angle_beta   90.00
_cell.angle_gamma   90.00
#
_symmetry.space_group_name_H-M   'P 1'
#
loop_
_entity.id
_entity.type
_entity.pdbx_description
1 polymer ?
#
loop_
_entity_poly.entity_id
_entity_poly.type
_entity_poly.pdbx_seq_one_letter_code
_entity_poly.pdbx_strand_id
1 'polypeptide(L)' 'MSGMVRLTAFVQEESSTSSGCTSASSSVKLIRNEHVWVRMFQQVTTSEIFEDLSYNWILFTGTFIQEL' A
#
# COMPACT_ATOMS: atom_id res chain seq x y z
N MET A 1 -18.58 -0.27 -19.07
CA MET A 1 -18.34 0.77 -18.05
C MET A 1 -16.90 0.65 -17.60
N SER A 2 -16.12 1.71 -17.80
CA SER A 2 -14.75 1.81 -17.30
C SER A 2 -14.63 3.06 -16.44
N GLY A 3 -13.64 3.10 -15.55
CA GLY A 3 -13.42 4.25 -14.70
C GLY A 3 -12.02 4.26 -14.14
N MET A 4 -11.60 5.40 -13.64
CA MET A 4 -10.31 5.56 -12.99
C MET A 4 -10.49 5.52 -11.48
N VAL A 5 -9.69 4.70 -10.81
CA VAL A 5 -9.65 4.60 -9.34
C VAL A 5 -8.28 5.04 -8.86
N ARG A 6 -8.25 5.89 -7.83
CA ARG A 6 -7.03 6.20 -7.06
C ARG A 6 -6.89 5.21 -5.94
N LEU A 7 -5.76 4.53 -5.86
CA LEU A 7 -5.39 3.66 -4.76
C LEU A 7 -4.34 4.37 -3.91
N THR A 8 -4.50 4.30 -2.60
CA THR A 8 -3.53 4.85 -1.66
C THR A 8 -3.30 3.86 -0.53
N ALA A 9 -2.02 3.61 -0.24
CA ALA A 9 -1.56 2.72 0.81
C ALA A 9 -0.75 3.51 1.83
N PHE A 10 -0.97 3.21 3.11
CA PHE A 10 -0.24 3.77 4.24
C PHE A 10 0.26 2.64 5.12
N VAL A 11 1.53 2.73 5.51
CA VAL A 11 2.19 1.77 6.39
C VAL A 11 2.88 2.57 7.46
N GLN A 12 2.56 2.26 8.72
CA GLN A 12 3.27 2.79 9.86
C GLN A 12 4.04 1.67 10.56
N GLU A 13 5.35 1.85 10.66
CA GLU A 13 6.21 0.94 11.42
C GLU A 13 5.95 1.12 12.92
N GLU A 14 5.98 0.00 13.64
CA GLU A 14 6.00 0.01 15.10
C GLU A 14 7.46 0.07 15.54
N SER A 15 7.95 1.26 15.86
CA SER A 15 9.30 1.42 16.43
C SER A 15 9.26 2.28 17.69
N SER A 16 10.09 1.90 18.66
CA SER A 16 10.24 2.60 19.94
C SER A 16 11.05 3.89 19.86
N THR A 17 11.65 4.21 18.70
CA THR A 17 12.60 5.32 18.54
C THR A 17 12.23 6.31 17.44
N SER A 18 11.46 5.93 16.42
CA SER A 18 10.75 6.87 15.53
C SER A 18 9.64 6.18 14.72
N SER A 19 8.42 6.74 14.71
CA SER A 19 7.31 6.22 13.91
C SER A 19 7.38 6.74 12.47
N GLY A 20 8.16 6.07 11.62
CA GLY A 20 8.16 6.31 10.18
C GLY A 20 6.80 5.95 9.58
N CYS A 21 6.24 6.86 8.78
CA CYS A 21 5.05 6.60 7.98
C CYS A 21 5.44 6.64 6.50
N THR A 22 5.25 5.52 5.81
CA THR A 22 5.47 5.41 4.36
C THR A 22 4.13 5.35 3.67
N SER A 23 3.93 6.21 2.67
CA SER A 23 2.69 6.23 1.87
C SER A 23 3.00 6.20 0.38
N ALA A 24 2.17 5.48 -0.38
CA ALA A 24 2.23 5.44 -1.83
C ALA A 24 0.83 5.60 -2.43
N SER A 25 0.73 6.27 -3.57
CA SER A 25 -0.54 6.40 -4.30
C SER A 25 -0.34 6.23 -5.80
N SER A 26 -1.34 5.63 -6.46
CA SER A 26 -1.35 5.46 -7.91
C SER A 26 -2.79 5.54 -8.44
N SER A 27 -2.94 5.95 -9.70
CA SER A 27 -4.22 5.97 -10.39
C SER A 27 -4.24 4.85 -11.43
N VAL A 28 -5.27 4.01 -11.38
CA VAL A 28 -5.41 2.82 -12.22
C VAL A 28 -6.73 2.91 -12.97
N LYS A 29 -6.68 2.71 -14.28
CA LYS A 29 -7.88 2.50 -15.09
C LYS A 29 -8.41 1.10 -14.81
N LEU A 30 -9.69 1.00 -14.45
CA LEU A 30 -10.39 -0.26 -14.27
C LEU A 30 -11.53 -0.39 -15.26
N ILE A 31 -11.64 -1.57 -15.87
CA ILE A 31 -12.84 -1.99 -16.57
C ILE A 31 -13.69 -2.89 -15.66
N ARG A 32 -14.98 -3.01 -16.00
CA ARG A 32 -15.94 -3.79 -15.21
C ARG A 32 -15.42 -5.21 -14.92
N ASN A 33 -15.51 -5.60 -13.65
CA ASN A 33 -15.05 -6.89 -13.10
C ASN A 33 -13.53 -7.09 -13.02
N GLU A 34 -12.73 -6.03 -13.13
CA GLU A 34 -11.32 -6.09 -12.76
C GLU A 34 -11.12 -5.95 -11.24
N HIS A 35 -10.04 -6.57 -10.76
CA HIS A 35 -9.65 -6.57 -9.36
C HIS A 35 -8.30 -5.90 -9.22
N VAL A 36 -8.12 -5.15 -8.13
CA VAL A 36 -6.81 -4.61 -7.76
C VAL A 36 -6.50 -4.98 -6.33
N TRP A 37 -5.23 -5.28 -6.09
CA TRP A 37 -4.67 -5.53 -4.77
C TRP A 37 -3.41 -4.71 -4.58
N VAL A 38 -3.09 -4.39 -3.33
CA VAL A 38 -1.80 -3.81 -2.97
C VAL A 38 -0.94 -4.92 -2.39
N ARG A 39 0.32 -5.00 -2.82
CA ARG A 39 1.31 -5.96 -2.32
C ARG A 39 2.48 -5.22 -1.72
N MET A 40 2.83 -5.59 -0.49
CA MET A 40 4.04 -5.14 0.20
C MET A 40 5.20 -6.07 -0.18
N PHE A 41 6.35 -5.49 -0.51
CA PHE A 41 7.59 -6.24 -0.70
C PHE A 41 8.58 -5.83 0.39
N GLN A 42 9.10 -6.80 1.12
CA GLN A 42 10.23 -6.59 2.00
C GLN A 42 11.50 -6.95 1.23
N GLN A 43 12.40 -5.99 1.06
CA GLN A 43 13.72 -6.26 0.52
C GLN A 43 14.58 -6.83 1.65
N VAL A 44 14.66 -8.17 1.73
CA VAL A 44 15.51 -8.84 2.73
C VAL A 44 16.96 -8.75 2.27
N THR A 45 17.73 -7.83 2.84
CA THR A 45 19.19 -7.83 2.70
C THR A 45 19.78 -8.91 3.62
N THR A 46 20.66 -9.74 3.06
CA THR A 46 21.23 -10.97 3.65
C THR A 46 21.95 -10.80 5.00
N SER A 47 22.11 -9.58 5.51
CA SER A 47 22.74 -9.27 6.81
C SER A 47 21.77 -9.08 7.97
N GLU A 48 20.46 -8.96 7.72
CA GLU A 48 19.46 -8.78 8.76
C GLU A 48 18.73 -10.10 9.00
N ILE A 49 19.22 -10.84 9.99
CA ILE A 49 18.55 -12.01 10.56
C ILE A 49 17.23 -11.51 11.16
N PHE A 50 16.12 -11.76 10.46
CA PHE A 50 14.72 -11.68 10.93
C PHE A 50 14.50 -10.80 12.19
N GLU A 51 14.70 -9.49 12.08
CA GLU A 51 14.06 -8.60 13.03
C GLU A 51 12.56 -8.62 12.69
N ASP A 52 11.73 -8.99 13.66
CA ASP A 52 10.27 -8.92 13.57
C ASP A 52 9.88 -7.46 13.31
N LEU A 53 9.68 -7.10 12.05
CA LEU A 53 9.07 -5.83 11.69
C LEU A 53 7.59 -5.90 12.04
N SER A 54 7.28 -5.47 13.25
CA SER A 54 5.92 -5.18 13.69
C SER A 54 5.43 -3.91 12.99
N TYR A 55 4.30 -4.01 12.30
CA TYR A 55 3.59 -2.84 11.76
C TYR A 55 2.43 -2.51 12.68
N ASN A 56 2.33 -1.24 13.05
CA ASN A 56 1.26 -0.75 13.92
C ASN A 56 -0.10 -0.88 13.22
N TRP A 57 -0.17 -0.44 11.96
CA TRP A 57 -1.34 -0.58 11.11
C TRP A 57 -0.96 -0.43 9.64
N ILE A 58 -1.74 -1.09 8.79
CA ILE A 58 -1.65 -1.01 7.34
C ILE A 58 -3.03 -0.61 6.82
N LEU A 59 -3.11 0.50 6.09
CA LEU A 59 -4.37 1.01 5.53
C LEU A 59 -4.32 1.08 4.01
N PHE A 60 -5.35 0.53 3.37
CA PHE A 60 -5.56 0.63 1.93
C PHE A 60 -6.87 1.34 1.65
N THR A 61 -6.83 2.32 0.74
CA THR A 61 -8.01 3.06 0.31
C THR A 61 -8.09 3.08 -1.21
N GLY A 62 -9.32 2.99 -1.73
CA GLY A 62 -9.62 3.11 -3.15
C GLY A 62 -10.73 4.13 -3.34
N THR A 63 -10.46 5.16 -4.15
CA THR A 63 -11.43 6.24 -4.43
C THR A 63 -11.70 6.29 -5.93
N PHE A 64 -12.97 6.20 -6.31
CA PHE A 64 -13.39 6.42 -7.69
C PHE A 64 -13.20 7.89 -8.07
N ILE A 65 -12.46 8.15 -9.15
CA ILE A 65 -12.14 9.52 -9.60
C ILE A 65 -13.11 9.97 -10.68
N GLN A 66 -13.31 9.13 -11.70
CA GLN A 66 -13.95 9.50 -12.95
C GLN A 66 -14.45 8.26 -13.71
N GLU A 67 -15.60 8.37 -14.37
CA GLU A 67 -16.05 7.43 -15.39
C GLU A 67 -15.37 7.71 -16.75
N LEU A 68 -14.96 6.64 -17.45
CA LEU A 68 -14.26 6.66 -18.74
C LEU A 68 -15.05 5.90 -19.82
#